data_AF-A0A7Y8HIV9-F1
#
_entry.id   AF-A0A7Y8HIV9-F1
#
_cell.length_a   1.000
_cell.length_b   1.000
_cell.length_c   1.000
_cell.angle_alpha   90.00
_cell.angle_beta   90.00
_cell.angle_gamma   90.00
#
_symmetry.space_group_name_H-M   'P 1'
#
loop_
_entity.id
_entity.type
_entity.pdbx_description
1 polymer ?
#
loop_
_entity_poly.entity_id
_entity_poly.type
_entity_poly.pdbx_seq_one_letter_code
_entity_poly.pdbx_strand_id
1 'polypeptide(L)'
;DEKTEDEKKEEEKPNETNNELLEKLKEILKDEVKDVKVSNKLVESPACLVFDQNDPSFAMQQILKQMGQDKELPEIKPILEVNLNHQIFNKMNSSNNFSNLEDVAYILLDQAKLIEGMKVKDIVSFTKRVNKILGTSI
;
A
#
# COMPACT_ATOMS: atom_id res chain seq x y z
N ASP A 1 33.84 1.34 16.13
CA ASP A 1 33.70 0.34 15.06
C ASP A 1 32.36 0.49 14.38
N GLU A 2 32.32 1.44 13.44
CA GLU A 2 31.25 1.58 12.44
C GLU A 2 31.51 0.55 11.33
N LYS A 3 30.53 -0.33 11.08
CA LYS A 3 30.43 -1.16 9.86
C LYS A 3 29.07 -0.81 9.24
N THR A 4 28.99 0.14 8.30
CA THR A 4 29.11 -0.07 6.83
C THR A 4 28.67 -1.44 6.35
N GLU A 5 27.40 -1.53 5.95
CA GLU A 5 26.90 -2.40 4.89
C GLU A 5 25.77 -1.63 4.18
N ASP A 6 26.18 -0.63 3.39
CA ASP A 6 25.36 -0.10 2.29
C ASP A 6 25.27 -1.22 1.23
N GLU A 7 24.36 -2.16 1.46
CA GLU A 7 23.87 -3.04 0.39
C GLU A 7 23.20 -2.14 -0.65
N LYS A 8 23.93 -1.87 -1.73
CA LYS A 8 23.33 -1.46 -3.00
C LYS A 8 22.30 -2.52 -3.39
N LYS A 9 21.05 -2.32 -3.00
CA LYS A 9 19.91 -3.01 -3.60
C LYS A 9 19.95 -2.69 -5.09
N GLU A 10 20.31 -3.67 -5.90
CA GLU A 10 20.06 -3.60 -7.33
C GLU A 10 18.56 -3.33 -7.50
N GLU A 11 18.23 -2.20 -8.11
CA GLU A 11 16.88 -1.87 -8.53
C GLU A 11 16.48 -2.87 -9.62
N GLU A 12 16.00 -4.05 -9.22
CA GLU A 12 15.40 -4.99 -10.14
C GLU A 12 14.17 -4.33 -10.76
N LYS A 13 14.28 -4.02 -12.06
CA LYS A 13 13.11 -3.58 -12.83
C LYS A 13 12.03 -4.65 -12.69
N PRO A 14 10.76 -4.26 -12.48
CA PRO A 14 9.65 -5.21 -12.40
C PRO A 14 9.66 -6.17 -13.60
N ASN A 15 9.78 -7.47 -13.33
CA ASN A 15 9.60 -8.50 -14.34
C ASN A 15 8.12 -8.60 -14.78
N GLU A 16 7.81 -9.43 -15.77
CA GLU A 16 6.45 -9.56 -16.31
C GLU A 16 5.42 -9.94 -15.22
N THR A 17 5.76 -10.85 -14.31
CA THR A 17 4.88 -11.26 -13.20
C THR A 17 4.62 -10.11 -12.23
N ASN A 18 5.63 -9.30 -11.93
CA ASN A 18 5.51 -8.12 -11.09
C ASN A 18 4.62 -7.05 -11.73
N ASN A 19 4.70 -6.89 -13.06
CA ASN A 19 3.82 -5.99 -13.79
C ASN A 19 2.36 -6.49 -13.76
N GLU A 20 2.12 -7.79 -13.95
CA GLU A 20 0.78 -8.38 -13.85
C GLU A 20 0.17 -8.18 -12.45
N LEU A 21 0.96 -8.42 -11.40
CA LEU A 21 0.56 -8.18 -10.02
C LEU A 21 0.21 -6.70 -9.79
N LEU A 22 1.03 -5.77 -10.29
CA LEU A 22 0.80 -4.35 -10.14
C LEU A 22 -0.51 -3.92 -10.82
N GLU A 23 -0.78 -4.39 -12.03
CA GLU A 23 -2.03 -4.11 -12.75
C GLU A 23 -3.25 -4.69 -12.02
N LYS A 24 -3.15 -5.91 -11.49
CA LYS A 24 -4.22 -6.49 -10.66
C LYS A 24 -4.49 -5.64 -9.42
N LEU A 25 -3.45 -5.16 -8.73
CA LEU A 25 -3.61 -4.29 -7.56
C LEU A 25 -4.29 -2.97 -7.91
N LYS A 26 -3.92 -2.35 -9.04
CA LYS A 26 -4.58 -1.13 -9.54
C LYS A 26 -6.07 -1.38 -9.79
N GLU A 27 -6.42 -2.48 -10.45
CA GLU A 27 -7.82 -2.80 -10.75
C GLU A 27 -8.63 -3.05 -9.48
N ILE A 28 -8.09 -3.78 -8.51
CA ILE A 28 -8.74 -4.08 -7.23
C ILE A 28 -9.00 -2.78 -6.43
N LEU A 29 -8.06 -1.84 -6.45
CA LEU A 29 -8.06 -0.67 -5.57
C LEU A 29 -8.46 0.65 -6.25
N LYS A 30 -8.84 0.64 -7.53
CA LYS A 30 -9.14 1.85 -8.34
C LYS A 30 -10.12 2.83 -7.70
N ASP A 31 -11.03 2.33 -6.87
CA ASP A 31 -12.03 3.16 -6.20
C ASP A 31 -11.50 3.78 -4.90
N GLU A 32 -10.41 3.26 -4.34
CA GLU A 32 -9.84 3.71 -3.06
C GLU A 32 -8.53 4.49 -3.20
N VAL A 33 -7.76 4.27 -4.27
CA VAL A 33 -6.47 4.92 -4.51
C VAL A 33 -6.44 5.61 -5.88
N LYS A 34 -5.56 6.61 -6.02
CA LYS A 34 -5.31 7.29 -7.30
C LYS A 34 -4.52 6.42 -8.26
N ASP A 35 -3.54 5.69 -7.73
CA ASP A 35 -2.67 4.77 -8.48
C ASP A 35 -1.99 3.78 -7.51
N VAL A 36 -1.41 2.71 -8.07
CA VAL A 36 -0.53 1.77 -7.36
C VAL A 36 0.83 1.76 -8.06
N LYS A 37 1.91 2.04 -7.33
CA LYS A 37 3.27 2.16 -7.86
C LYS A 37 4.25 1.29 -7.10
N VAL A 38 5.37 0.95 -7.72
CA VAL A 38 6.49 0.31 -7.01
C VAL A 38 7.21 1.36 -6.17
N SER A 39 7.49 1.03 -4.92
CA SER A 39 8.31 1.88 -4.06
C SER A 39 9.79 1.56 -4.23
N ASN A 40 10.62 2.60 -4.28
CA ASN A 40 12.08 2.48 -4.23
C ASN A 40 12.63 2.78 -2.82
N LYS A 41 11.77 3.16 -1.86
CA LYS A 41 12.17 3.62 -0.53
C LYS A 41 11.88 2.61 0.58
N LEU A 42 10.95 1.70 0.35
CA LEU A 42 10.54 0.72 1.34
C LEU A 42 11.58 -0.40 1.47
N VAL A 43 11.96 -0.68 2.72
CA VAL A 43 12.88 -1.77 3.05
C VAL A 43 12.11 -2.91 3.69
N GLU A 44 11.50 -2.67 4.85
CA GLU A 44 10.80 -3.69 5.63
C GLU A 44 9.28 -3.67 5.41
N SER A 45 8.69 -2.51 5.18
CA SER A 45 7.23 -2.41 5.01
C SER A 45 6.79 -2.91 3.62
N PRO A 46 5.64 -3.60 3.54
CA PRO A 46 5.09 -4.05 2.26
C PRO A 46 4.49 -2.92 1.41
N ALA A 47 3.96 -1.88 2.04
CA ALA A 47 3.34 -0.75 1.34
C ALA A 47 3.36 0.54 2.19
N CYS A 48 3.23 1.68 1.54
CA CYS A 48 2.97 2.98 2.17
C CYS A 48 2.05 3.84 1.29
N LEU A 49 1.53 4.93 1.86
CA LEU A 49 0.75 5.91 1.12
C LEU A 49 1.59 7.14 0.83
N VAL A 50 1.50 7.61 -0.41
CA VAL A 50 2.04 8.90 -0.81
C VAL A 50 0.95 9.71 -1.50
N PHE A 51 1.16 11.01 -1.60
CA PHE A 51 0.28 11.91 -2.34
C PHE A 51 1.05 12.48 -3.53
N ASP A 52 0.32 12.92 -4.54
CA ASP A 52 0.93 13.62 -5.68
C ASP A 52 1.64 14.89 -5.20
N GLN A 53 2.60 15.40 -5.98
CA GLN A 53 3.36 16.59 -5.60
C GLN A 53 2.47 17.83 -5.44
N ASN A 54 1.34 17.85 -6.14
CA ASN A 54 0.36 18.93 -6.08
C ASN A 54 -0.75 18.71 -5.04
N ASP A 55 -0.81 17.53 -4.43
CA ASP A 55 -1.84 17.15 -3.47
C ASP A 55 -1.31 17.28 -2.03
N PRO A 56 -2.04 17.91 -1.08
CA PRO A 56 -1.61 17.97 0.31
C PRO A 56 -1.53 16.58 0.94
N SER A 57 -0.49 16.34 1.75
CA SER A 57 -0.39 15.11 2.55
C SER A 57 -1.58 14.95 3.49
N PHE A 58 -1.84 13.73 3.96
CA PHE A 58 -2.94 13.49 4.89
C PHE A 58 -2.83 14.36 6.16
N ALA A 59 -1.64 14.47 6.74
CA ALA A 59 -1.41 15.34 7.91
C ALA A 59 -1.76 16.81 7.61
N MET A 60 -1.39 17.31 6.42
CA MET A 60 -1.74 18.67 5.99
C MET A 60 -3.26 18.84 5.80
N GLN A 61 -3.94 17.85 5.22
CA GLN A 61 -5.39 17.85 5.09
C GLN A 61 -6.07 17.95 6.47
N GLN A 62 -5.55 17.26 7.47
CA GLN A 62 -6.08 17.32 8.84
C GLN A 62 -5.88 18.70 9.48
N ILE A 63 -4.77 19.39 9.21
CA ILE A 63 -4.53 20.77 9.66
C ILE A 63 -5.52 21.73 8.98
N LEU A 64 -5.65 21.66 7.64
CA LEU A 64 -6.58 22.50 6.89
C LEU A 64 -8.03 22.32 7.35
N LYS A 65 -8.41 21.08 7.69
CA LYS A 65 -9.72 20.76 8.27
C LYS A 65 -9.95 21.41 9.62
N GLN A 66 -8.95 21.42 10.49
CA GLN A 66 -9.04 22.11 11.78
C GLN A 66 -9.16 23.62 11.61
N MET A 67 -8.57 24.18 10.53
CA MET A 67 -8.69 25.59 10.16
C MET A 67 -10.02 25.93 9.47
N GLY A 68 -10.91 24.95 9.23
CA GLY A 68 -12.18 25.14 8.53
C GLY A 68 -12.05 25.36 7.02
N GLN A 69 -10.89 25.03 6.44
CA GLN A 69 -10.60 25.13 5.01
C GLN A 69 -10.85 23.79 4.27
N ASP A 70 -11.58 22.85 4.87
CA ASP A 70 -11.89 21.54 4.29
C ASP A 70 -13.00 21.57 3.24
N LYS A 71 -13.88 22.58 3.27
CA LYS A 71 -15.04 22.67 2.36
C LYS A 71 -14.67 22.81 0.88
N GLU A 72 -13.43 23.21 0.59
CA GLU A 72 -12.92 23.39 -0.77
C GLU A 72 -12.02 22.23 -1.23
N LEU A 73 -11.73 21.27 -0.34
CA LEU A 73 -10.87 20.12 -0.67
C LEU A 73 -11.73 18.95 -1.16
N PRO A 74 -11.60 18.52 -2.43
CA PRO A 74 -12.19 17.26 -2.88
C PRO A 74 -11.59 16.08 -2.11
N GLU A 75 -12.22 14.90 -2.18
CA GLU A 75 -11.60 13.68 -1.64
C GLU A 75 -10.30 13.38 -2.41
N ILE A 76 -9.17 13.59 -1.75
CA ILE A 76 -7.85 13.33 -2.32
C ILE A 76 -7.50 11.86 -2.05
N LYS A 77 -7.52 11.06 -3.12
CA LYS A 77 -7.08 9.66 -3.05
C LYS A 77 -5.54 9.59 -2.99
N PRO A 78 -4.96 8.79 -2.08
CA PRO A 78 -3.51 8.57 -2.05
C PRO A 78 -3.07 7.67 -3.22
N ILE A 79 -1.77 7.63 -3.47
CA ILE A 79 -1.10 6.60 -4.26
C ILE A 79 -0.58 5.55 -3.29
N LEU A 80 -0.87 4.28 -3.55
CA LEU A 80 -0.29 3.17 -2.79
C LEU A 80 1.06 2.80 -3.43
N GLU A 81 2.15 3.02 -2.72
CA GLU A 81 3.43 2.45 -3.14
C GLU A 81 3.62 1.06 -2.51
N VAL A 82 4.01 0.07 -3.31
CA VAL A 82 4.24 -1.31 -2.89
C VAL A 82 5.70 -1.71 -3.02
N ASN A 83 6.20 -2.43 -2.02
CA ASN A 83 7.54 -3.01 -2.03
C ASN A 83 7.49 -4.42 -2.62
N LEU A 84 7.70 -4.57 -3.92
CA LEU A 84 7.63 -5.88 -4.59
C LEU A 84 8.66 -6.89 -4.09
N ASN A 85 9.74 -6.44 -3.42
CA ASN A 85 10.75 -7.31 -2.83
C ASN A 85 10.32 -7.86 -1.45
N HIS A 86 9.20 -7.39 -0.90
CA HIS A 86 8.70 -7.87 0.39
C HIS A 86 8.18 -9.32 0.27
N GLN A 87 8.41 -10.11 1.33
CA GLN A 87 8.08 -11.55 1.38
C GLN A 87 6.63 -11.90 1.00
N ILE A 88 5.69 -10.99 1.22
CA ILE A 88 4.28 -11.15 0.85
C ILE A 88 4.13 -11.32 -0.66
N PHE A 89 4.76 -10.46 -1.47
CA PHE A 89 4.67 -10.50 -2.92
C PHE A 89 5.52 -11.63 -3.50
N ASN A 90 6.71 -11.88 -2.93
CA ASN A 90 7.55 -13.01 -3.34
C ASN A 90 6.82 -14.35 -3.20
N LYS A 91 6.08 -14.56 -2.09
CA LYS A 91 5.29 -15.77 -1.88
C LYS A 91 4.10 -15.88 -2.83
N MET A 92 3.40 -14.78 -3.13
CA MET A 92 2.30 -14.78 -4.10
C MET A 92 2.79 -15.13 -5.50
N ASN A 93 3.89 -14.52 -5.95
CA ASN A 93 4.48 -14.81 -7.25
C ASN A 93 4.99 -16.26 -7.35
N SER A 94 5.70 -16.74 -6.33
CA SER A 94 6.28 -18.10 -6.32
C SER A 94 5.22 -19.20 -6.33
N SER A 95 4.07 -18.96 -5.68
CA SER A 95 2.95 -19.92 -5.63
C SER A 95 2.01 -19.79 -6.83
N ASN A 96 2.16 -18.74 -7.65
CA ASN A 96 1.22 -18.34 -8.69
C ASN A 96 -0.24 -18.33 -8.22
N ASN A 97 -0.46 -18.08 -6.93
CA ASN A 97 -1.75 -18.16 -6.27
C ASN A 97 -2.24 -16.77 -5.88
N PHE A 98 -3.10 -16.22 -6.74
CA PHE A 98 -3.72 -14.91 -6.52
C PHE A 98 -5.14 -14.99 -5.94
N SER A 99 -5.58 -16.16 -5.47
CA SER A 99 -6.95 -16.35 -4.92
C SER A 99 -7.28 -15.44 -3.75
N ASN A 100 -6.26 -14.99 -3.02
CA ASN A 100 -6.38 -14.10 -1.87
C ASN A 100 -5.87 -12.68 -2.18
N LEU A 101 -5.54 -12.37 -3.43
CA LEU A 101 -4.89 -11.11 -3.78
C LEU A 101 -5.77 -9.91 -3.44
N GLU A 102 -7.08 -10.01 -3.68
CA GLU A 102 -8.04 -8.95 -3.32
C GLU A 102 -8.02 -8.66 -1.81
N ASP A 103 -8.11 -9.70 -0.98
CA ASP A 103 -8.08 -9.54 0.47
C ASP A 103 -6.74 -8.93 0.93
N VAL A 104 -5.62 -9.42 0.40
CA VAL A 104 -4.28 -8.90 0.71
C VAL A 104 -4.14 -7.45 0.28
N ALA A 105 -4.63 -7.06 -0.90
CA ALA A 105 -4.56 -5.69 -1.39
C ALA A 105 -5.27 -4.71 -0.45
N TYR A 106 -6.50 -5.04 -0.03
CA TYR A 106 -7.24 -4.21 0.92
C TYR A 106 -6.62 -4.21 2.32
N ILE A 107 -6.08 -5.33 2.81
CA ILE A 107 -5.36 -5.38 4.10
C ILE A 107 -4.14 -4.45 4.05
N LEU A 108 -3.33 -4.51 3.00
CA LEU A 108 -2.13 -3.68 2.86
C LEU A 108 -2.51 -2.20 2.78
N LEU A 109 -3.57 -1.85 2.05
CA LEU A 109 -4.11 -0.49 2.00
C LEU A 109 -4.57 -0.01 3.38
N ASP A 110 -5.36 -0.82 4.09
CA ASP A 110 -5.89 -0.48 5.41
C ASP A 110 -4.76 -0.34 6.45
N GLN A 111 -3.72 -1.18 6.38
CA GLN A 111 -2.51 -1.03 7.21
C GLN A 111 -1.76 0.26 6.90
N ALA A 112 -1.56 0.59 5.62
CA ALA A 112 -0.89 1.83 5.23
C ALA A 112 -1.69 3.07 5.67
N LYS A 113 -3.03 3.04 5.55
CA LYS A 113 -3.94 4.06 6.11
C LYS A 113 -3.73 4.23 7.61
N LEU A 114 -3.68 3.14 8.36
CA LEU A 114 -3.49 3.18 9.82
C LEU A 114 -2.16 3.82 10.22
N ILE A 115 -1.07 3.51 9.50
CA ILE A 115 0.26 4.10 9.74
C ILE A 115 0.24 5.62 9.53
N GLU A 116 -0.47 6.10 8.51
CA GLU A 116 -0.66 7.54 8.26
C GLU A 116 -1.66 8.21 9.23
N GLY A 117 -2.22 7.47 10.20
CA GLY A 117 -3.23 7.98 11.13
C GLY A 117 -4.61 8.18 10.50
N MET A 118 -4.84 7.61 9.31
CA MET A 118 -6.16 7.59 8.67
C MET A 118 -7.07 6.56 9.35
N LYS A 119 -8.38 6.81 9.30
CA LYS A 119 -9.37 5.83 9.75
C LYS A 119 -9.59 4.77 8.69
N VAL A 120 -9.71 3.51 9.11
CA VAL A 120 -10.25 2.43 8.27
C VAL A 120 -11.76 2.62 8.15
N LYS A 121 -12.26 2.81 6.93
CA LYS A 121 -13.69 3.09 6.66
C LYS A 121 -14.59 1.92 7.09
N ASP A 122 -14.19 0.69 6.77
CA ASP A 122 -14.92 -0.53 7.11
C ASP A 122 -14.05 -1.50 7.94
N ILE A 123 -14.06 -1.31 9.25
CA ILE A 123 -13.31 -2.12 10.22
C ILE A 123 -13.78 -3.59 10.22
N VAL A 124 -15.06 -3.84 9.93
CA VAL A 124 -15.63 -5.19 9.92
C VAL A 124 -15.05 -5.98 8.74
N SER A 125 -15.06 -5.39 7.55
CA SER A 125 -14.46 -6.01 6.37
C SER A 125 -12.95 -6.17 6.52
N PHE A 126 -12.24 -5.18 7.04
CA PHE A 126 -10.81 -5.31 7.35
C PHE A 126 -10.53 -6.52 8.26
N THR A 127 -11.25 -6.62 9.38
CA THR A 127 -11.08 -7.72 10.35
C THR A 127 -11.40 -9.09 9.73
N LYS A 128 -12.47 -9.18 8.92
CA LYS A 128 -12.81 -10.41 8.20
C LYS A 128 -11.71 -10.85 7.25
N ARG A 129 -11.14 -9.92 6.48
CA ARG A 129 -10.03 -10.20 5.56
C ARG A 129 -8.80 -10.70 6.31
N VAL A 130 -8.41 -10.00 7.39
CA VAL A 130 -7.29 -10.41 8.24
C VAL A 130 -7.50 -11.83 8.77
N ASN A 131 -8.66 -12.13 9.34
CA ASN A 131 -8.95 -13.46 9.88
C ASN A 131 -8.95 -14.55 8.80
N LYS A 132 -9.44 -14.25 7.59
CA LYS A 132 -9.40 -15.16 6.44
C LYS A 132 -7.96 -15.50 6.05
N ILE A 133 -7.09 -14.50 5.93
CA ILE A 133 -5.67 -14.69 5.56
C ILE A 133 -4.89 -15.41 6.67
N LEU A 134 -5.14 -15.08 7.93
CA LEU A 134 -4.52 -15.78 9.05
C LEU A 134 -4.94 -17.26 9.09
N GLY A 135 -6.23 -17.54 8.87
CA GLY A 135 -6.75 -18.91 8.85
C GLY A 135 -6.26 -19.78 7.70
N THR A 136 -5.74 -19.21 6.60
CA THR A 136 -5.09 -19.97 5.52
C THR A 136 -3.58 -20.14 5.71
N SER A 137 -2.99 -19.42 6.66
CA SER A 137 -1.55 -19.40 6.93
C SER A 137 -1.13 -20.27 8.12
N ILE A 138 -2.11 -20.81 8.86
CA ILE A 138 -1.95 -21.72 10.01
C ILE A 138 -2.38 -23.12 9.57
#